data_AF-A0A2S3XF09-F1
#
_entry.id   AF-A0A2S3XF09-F1
#
_cell.length_a   1.000
_cell.length_b   1.000
_cell.length_c   1.000
_cell.angle_alpha   90.00
_cell.angle_beta   90.00
_cell.angle_gamma   90.00
#
_symmetry.space_group_name_H-M   'P 1'
#
loop_
_entity.id
_entity.type
_entity.pdbx_description
1 polymer ?
#
loop_
_entity_poly.entity_id
_entity_poly.type
_entity_poly.pdbx_seq_one_letter_code
_entity_poly.pdbx_strand_id
1 'polypeptide(L)' 'MTADQQFMKVRIEGQISDRQVANITRSIQEDGSMIEYPEPFIEHDEVVFRPGDDPVPIIVKRTVPA' A
#
# COMPACT_ATOMS: atom_id res chain seq x y z
N MET A 1 -18.67 -6.29 16.71
CA MET A 1 -18.69 -5.93 15.28
C MET A 1 -17.26 -6.06 14.81
N THR A 2 -16.92 -7.18 14.16
CA THR A 2 -15.60 -7.34 13.52
C THR A 2 -15.52 -6.27 12.45
N ALA A 3 -14.52 -5.38 12.52
CA ALA A 3 -14.30 -4.39 11.48
C ALA A 3 -14.27 -5.11 10.13
N ASP A 4 -15.08 -4.66 9.16
CA ASP A 4 -15.02 -5.20 7.80
C ASP A 4 -13.57 -5.12 7.34
N GLN A 5 -12.97 -6.29 7.11
CA GLN A 5 -11.58 -6.41 6.73
C GLN A 5 -11.48 -5.82 5.31
N GLN A 6 -10.97 -4.59 5.21
CA GLN A 6 -10.83 -3.91 3.92
C GLN A 6 -9.60 -4.44 3.18
N PHE A 7 -9.75 -4.63 1.87
CA PHE A 7 -8.69 -5.07 0.97
C PHE A 7 -8.48 -4.03 -0.14
N MET A 8 -7.25 -3.96 -0.64
CA MET A 8 -6.90 -3.15 -1.80
C MET A 8 -6.11 -3.96 -2.82
N LYS A 9 -6.15 -3.53 -4.08
CA LYS A 9 -5.34 -4.13 -5.14
C LYS A 9 -3.89 -3.68 -5.01
N VAL A 10 -2.98 -4.64 -5.08
CA VAL A 10 -1.53 -4.43 -5.13
C VAL A 10 -0.92 -5.30 -6.22
N ARG A 11 0.28 -4.96 -6.70
CA ARG A 11 1.03 -5.79 -7.63
C ARG A 11 2.16 -6.52 -6.90
N ILE A 12 2.15 -7.84 -6.92
CA ILE A 12 3.19 -8.72 -6.35
C ILE A 12 3.71 -9.59 -7.49
N GLU A 13 5.03 -9.58 -7.72
CA GLU A 13 5.67 -10.37 -8.79
C GLU A 13 5.01 -10.20 -10.18
N GLY A 14 4.53 -8.99 -10.48
CA GLY A 14 3.85 -8.66 -11.74
C GLY A 14 2.35 -9.01 -11.78
N GLN A 15 1.80 -9.67 -10.77
CA GLN A 15 0.39 -10.05 -10.69
C GLN A 15 -0.40 -9.13 -9.75
N ILE A 16 -1.64 -8.82 -10.11
CA ILE A 16 -2.54 -8.03 -9.27
C ILE A 16 -3.24 -8.95 -8.27
N SER A 17 -3.11 -8.64 -6.98
CA SER A 17 -3.64 -9.41 -5.86
C SER A 17 -4.38 -8.50 -4.86
N ASP A 18 -5.29 -9.07 -4.09
CA ASP A 18 -5.93 -8.39 -2.95
C ASP A 18 -5.02 -8.49 -1.72
N ARG A 19 -4.71 -7.35 -1.10
CA ARG A 19 -3.96 -7.25 0.15
C ARG A 19 -4.79 -6.52 1.18
N GLN A 20 -4.76 -7.00 2.42
CA GLN A 20 -5.45 -6.33 3.52
C GLN A 20 -4.90 -4.91 3.68
N VAL A 21 -5.79 -3.94 3.91
CA VAL A 21 -5.41 -2.59 4.29
C VAL A 21 -4.98 -2.61 5.75
N ALA A 22 -3.75 -2.19 6.03
CA ALA A 22 -3.23 -2.12 7.39
C ALA A 22 -3.67 -0.84 8.09
N ASN A 23 -3.51 0.30 7.42
CA ASN A 23 -3.82 1.64 7.94
C ASN A 23 -4.28 2.57 6.80
N ILE A 24 -4.87 3.71 7.18
CA ILE A 24 -5.13 4.84 6.28
C ILE A 24 -4.16 5.96 6.63
N THR A 25 -3.33 6.36 5.68
CA THR A 25 -2.38 7.46 5.84
C THR A 25 -2.98 8.75 5.30
N ARG A 26 -2.71 9.85 6.00
CA ARG A 26 -3.14 11.21 5.63
C ARG A 26 -1.92 12.02 5.22
N SER A 27 -1.97 12.63 4.04
CA SER A 27 -0.95 13.57 3.58
C SER A 27 -1.57 14.92 3.29
N ILE A 28 -0.93 15.98 3.79
CA ILE A 28 -1.28 17.36 3.47
C ILE A 28 -0.47 17.74 2.24
N GLN A 29 -1.14 18.21 1.20
CA GLN A 29 -0.53 18.66 -0.05
C GLN A 29 -0.05 20.12 0.07
N GLU A 30 0.78 20.55 -0.88
CA GLU A 30 1.32 21.92 -0.91
C GLU A 30 0.23 23.00 -1.04
N ASP A 31 -0.91 22.66 -1.66
CA ASP A 31 -2.09 23.55 -1.78
C ASP A 31 -2.96 23.58 -0.50
N GLY A 32 -2.56 22.86 0.55
CA GLY A 32 -3.29 22.74 1.81
C GLY A 32 -4.43 21.70 1.79
N SER A 33 -4.66 21.01 0.67
CA SER A 33 -5.63 19.91 0.61
C SER A 33 -5.13 18.70 1.40
N MET A 34 -6.07 17.91 1.92
CA MET A 34 -5.76 16.66 2.62
C MET A 34 -6.15 15.48 1.72
N ILE A 35 -5.20 14.59 1.50
CA ILE A 35 -5.47 13.30 0.86
C ILE A 35 -5.38 12.19 1.89
N GLU A 36 -6.35 11.29 1.86
CA GLU A 36 -6.28 10.02 2.58
C GLU A 36 -6.01 8.91 1.57
N TYR A 37 -5.10 8.00 1.90
CA TYR A 37 -4.86 6.82 1.08
C TYR A 37 -4.63 5.58 1.93
N PRO A 38 -5.18 4.43 1.52
CA PRO A 38 -4.92 3.17 2.20
C PRO A 38 -3.47 2.75 2.02
N GLU A 39 -2.93 2.08 3.04
CA GLU A 39 -1.66 1.39 3.01
C GLU A 39 -1.88 -0.12 3.11
N PRO A 40 -1.27 -0.91 2.20
CA PRO A 40 -1.40 -2.35 2.29
C PRO A 40 -0.59 -2.87 3.48
N PHE A 41 -1.07 -3.95 4.08
CA PHE A 41 -0.29 -4.74 5.01
C PHE A 41 0.97 -5.25 4.31
N ILE A 42 2.11 -5.08 4.99
CA ILE A 42 3.41 -5.54 4.53
C ILE A 42 4.00 -6.53 5.53
N GLU A 43 4.54 -7.61 4.99
CA GLU A 43 5.33 -8.57 5.77
C GLU A 43 6.71 -8.01 6.10
N HIS A 44 7.42 -8.66 7.02
CA HIS A 44 8.69 -8.18 7.57
C HIS A 44 9.76 -7.93 6.48
N ASP A 45 9.76 -8.74 5.42
CA ASP A 45 10.68 -8.68 4.29
C ASP A 45 10.10 -7.94 3.08
N GLU A 46 8.97 -7.24 3.21
CA GLU A 46 8.33 -6.55 2.09
C GLU A 46 8.54 -5.03 2.10
N VAL A 47 8.51 -4.44 0.92
CA VAL A 47 8.42 -2.99 0.74
C VAL A 47 7.39 -2.64 -0.31
N VAL A 48 6.73 -1.51 -0.08
CA VAL A 48 5.80 -0.91 -1.04
C VAL A 48 6.53 0.14 -1.86
N PHE A 49 6.46 0.01 -3.17
CA PHE A 49 6.83 1.04 -4.13
C PHE A 49 5.57 1.59 -4.78
N ARG A 50 5.42 2.92 -4.81
CA ARG A 50 4.29 3.61 -5.44
C ARG A 50 4.82 4.43 -6.63
N PRO A 51 4.69 3.93 -7.87
CA PRO A 51 4.99 4.74 -9.04
C PRO A 51 4.03 5.94 -9.07
N GLY A 52 4.52 7.13 -9.42
CA GLY A 52 3.67 8.33 -9.48
C GLY A 52 2.58 8.26 -10.56
N ASP A 53 2.73 7.37 -11.53
CA ASP A 53 1.88 7.15 -12.69
C ASP A 53 1.04 5.86 -12.61
N ASP A 54 1.32 4.96 -11.66
CA ASP A 54 0.57 3.71 -11.49
C ASP A 54 -0.36 3.81 -10.26
N PRO A 55 -1.69 3.64 -10.44
CA PRO A 55 -2.62 3.66 -9.32
C PRO A 55 -2.49 2.45 -8.38
N VAL A 56 -1.78 1.40 -8.78
CA VAL A 56 -1.62 0.14 -8.02
C VAL A 56 -0.24 0.09 -7.36
N PRO A 57 -0.15 0.10 -6.01
CA PRO A 57 1.11 -0.07 -5.31
C PRO A 57 1.77 -1.41 -5.65
N ILE A 58 3.08 -1.41 -5.82
CA ILE A 58 3.89 -2.59 -6.10
C ILE A 58 4.54 -3.04 -4.79
N ILE A 59 4.33 -4.30 -4.41
CA ILE A 59 5.00 -4.92 -3.28
C ILE A 59 6.13 -5.80 -3.81
N VAL A 60 7.34 -5.58 -3.29
CA VAL A 60 8.51 -6.43 -3.59
C VAL A 60 9.14 -6.92 -2.30
N LYS A 61 9.75 -8.11 -2.37
CA LYS A 61 10.52 -8.66 -1.27
C LYS A 61 11.94 -8.11 -1.26
N ARG A 62 12.42 -7.75 -0.08
CA ARG A 62 13.82 -7.41 0.17
C ARG A 62 14.65 -8.68 0.07
N THR A 63 15.63 -8.67 -0.81
CA THR A 63 16.64 -9.74 -0.91
C THR A 63 17.82 -9.54 0.05
N VAL A 64 17.89 -8.36 0.70
CA VAL A 64 18.90 -8.01 1.71
C VAL A 64 18.16 -7.72 3.03
N PRO A 65 18.57 -8.31 4.16
CA PRO A 65 17.97 -8.02 5.47
C PRO A 65 18.10 -6.53 5.83
N ALA A 66 17.08 -6.00 6.52
CA ALA A 66 17.04 -4.62 7.01
C ALA A 66 18.04 -4.36 8.14
#